data_AF-A0A4Q9NRZ5-F1
#
_entry.id   AF-A0A4Q9NRZ5-F1
#
_cell.length_a   1.000
_cell.length_b   1.000
_cell.length_c   1.000
_cell.angle_alpha   90.00
_cell.angle_beta   90.00
_cell.angle_gamma   90.00
#
_symmetry.space_group_name_H-M   'P 1'
#
loop_
_entity.id
_entity.type
_entity.pdbx_description
1 polymer ?
#
loop_
_entity_poly.entity_id
_entity_poly.type
_entity_poly.pdbx_seq_one_letter_code
_entity_poly.pdbx_strand_id
1 'polypeptide(L)'
;MLLGLMKYAGWTYLPNFATRQLLSIIHSIYPRLFGSPPPKPGTPAYQRDVRITYLAVVIGYLLYTFYDAATTVEPNYYQMLGVEPTADENTLKMAFRQFARKHHPDRVGPQGERVFIQVRDAYEALKSPVKRFAYDRFGPDALGWSQCSTLREYIRHGLMQASGFYITSTCILLLLSASGRTGPVAYWRYILLALISVYEMLFILDPSPSPGSASKLSSVLFADPASTAHTSFFTLFWPRRVAYQHIRFLHSLFVLCSFALSNVAPVLFPQPTREMEEKILLSQAQQILQLSNQISAEANAQVQTLYHSAHGPRTGTPAQDTTFPFLGELPNGGRPADEVVTLLARELENLILETQLRADGGPLKSAVDNAVERERKRRAGVRPGPEGWIQRSVSRMNGYVNGYGLAAGAVASAERSYDSSPVRGERTVLGYVRGRSRSLG
;
A
#
# COMPACT_ATOMS: atom_id res chain seq x y z
N MET A 1 18.51 -8.80 -29.63
CA MET A 1 17.07 -8.97 -29.31
C MET A 1 16.64 -10.43 -29.17
N LEU A 2 16.90 -11.31 -30.15
CA LEU A 2 16.51 -12.74 -30.13
C LEU A 2 17.01 -13.53 -28.91
N LEU A 3 18.27 -13.29 -28.48
CA LEU A 3 18.83 -13.91 -27.28
C LEU A 3 18.09 -13.47 -25.99
N GLY A 4 17.62 -12.22 -25.97
CA GLY A 4 16.84 -11.67 -24.85
C GLY A 4 15.43 -12.25 -24.78
N LEU A 5 14.78 -12.44 -25.94
CA LEU A 5 13.48 -13.11 -26.04
C LEU A 5 13.56 -14.60 -25.69
N MET A 6 14.62 -15.31 -26.10
CA MET A 6 14.82 -16.71 -25.67
C MET A 6 15.09 -16.81 -24.18
N LYS A 7 15.88 -15.91 -23.59
CA LYS A 7 16.05 -15.84 -22.12
C LYS A 7 14.70 -15.58 -21.42
N TYR A 8 13.88 -14.68 -21.95
CA TYR A 8 12.55 -14.38 -21.39
C TYR A 8 11.54 -15.53 -21.56
N ALA A 9 11.50 -16.16 -22.73
CA ALA A 9 10.63 -17.31 -23.01
C ALA A 9 11.04 -18.52 -22.17
N GLY A 10 12.35 -18.79 -22.06
CA GLY A 10 12.90 -19.79 -21.16
C GLY A 10 12.39 -19.58 -19.74
N TRP A 11 12.38 -18.34 -19.25
CA TRP A 11 11.91 -17.97 -17.92
C TRP A 11 10.43 -18.18 -17.62
N THR A 12 9.54 -18.18 -18.62
CA THR A 12 8.11 -18.50 -18.36
C THR A 12 7.89 -19.98 -18.03
N TYR A 13 8.82 -20.83 -18.47
CA TYR A 13 8.70 -22.28 -18.40
C TYR A 13 9.71 -22.93 -17.43
N LEU A 14 10.95 -22.42 -17.38
CA LEU A 14 12.06 -22.99 -16.61
C LEU A 14 11.74 -23.14 -15.12
N PRO A 15 11.23 -22.11 -14.41
CA PRO A 15 10.99 -22.23 -12.97
C PRO A 15 9.95 -23.29 -12.66
N ASN A 16 8.89 -23.36 -13.47
CA ASN A 16 7.84 -24.36 -13.32
C ASN A 16 8.35 -25.77 -13.61
N PHE A 17 9.16 -25.94 -14.65
CA PHE A 17 9.79 -27.21 -14.98
C PHE A 17 10.77 -27.66 -13.89
N ALA A 18 11.69 -26.78 -13.48
CA ALA A 18 12.66 -27.03 -12.42
C ALA A 18 11.97 -27.35 -11.09
N THR A 19 10.90 -26.64 -10.74
CA THR A 19 10.10 -26.92 -9.54
C THR A 19 9.51 -28.33 -9.58
N ARG A 20 8.97 -28.78 -10.72
CA ARG A 20 8.41 -30.14 -10.84
C ARG A 20 9.47 -31.22 -10.65
N GLN A 21 10.65 -31.03 -11.26
CA GLN A 21 11.76 -31.96 -11.11
C GLN A 21 12.28 -31.99 -9.68
N LEU A 22 12.49 -30.82 -9.09
CA LEU A 22 13.00 -30.71 -7.72
C LEU A 22 11.99 -31.28 -6.71
N LEU A 23 10.69 -31.04 -6.93
CA LEU A 23 9.62 -31.59 -6.10
C LEU A 23 9.56 -33.11 -6.18
N SER A 24 9.76 -33.70 -7.38
CA SER A 24 9.85 -35.15 -7.53
C SER A 24 11.02 -35.74 -6.71
N ILE A 25 12.17 -35.08 -6.76
CA ILE A 25 13.35 -35.48 -5.97
C ILE A 25 13.06 -35.33 -4.47
N ILE A 26 12.54 -34.18 -4.04
CA ILE A 26 12.20 -33.93 -2.63
C ILE A 26 11.22 -34.98 -2.13
N HIS A 27 10.13 -35.25 -2.84
CA HIS A 27 9.14 -36.25 -2.42
C HIS A 27 9.67 -37.69 -2.43
N SER A 28 10.68 -38.01 -3.24
CA SER A 28 11.35 -39.32 -3.19
C SER A 28 12.20 -39.50 -1.93
N ILE A 29 12.77 -38.41 -1.40
CA ILE A 29 13.62 -38.42 -0.20
C ILE A 29 12.80 -38.10 1.07
N TYR A 30 11.61 -37.51 0.92
CA TYR A 30 10.72 -37.08 1.98
C TYR A 30 10.46 -38.13 3.07
N PRO A 31 10.20 -39.42 2.74
CA PRO A 31 10.01 -40.45 3.75
C PRO A 31 11.27 -40.73 4.58
N ARG A 32 12.45 -40.55 3.99
CA ARG A 32 13.74 -40.75 4.66
C ARG A 32 14.08 -39.59 5.60
N LEU A 33 13.67 -38.37 5.24
CA LEU A 33 13.95 -37.15 6.01
C LEU A 33 12.92 -36.89 7.12
N PHE A 34 11.63 -37.11 6.86
CA PHE A 34 10.54 -36.71 7.75
C PHE A 34 9.72 -37.90 8.30
N GLY A 35 10.06 -39.14 7.93
CA GLY A 35 9.38 -40.35 8.43
C GLY A 35 7.90 -40.48 8.05
N SER A 36 7.39 -39.59 7.20
CA SER A 36 5.99 -39.50 6.79
C SER A 36 5.84 -39.64 5.27
N PRO A 37 4.73 -40.18 4.73
CA PRO A 37 4.50 -40.20 3.29
C PRO A 37 4.32 -38.77 2.76
N PRO A 38 4.72 -38.50 1.50
CA PRO A 38 4.57 -37.17 0.92
C PRO A 38 3.08 -36.76 0.82
N PRO A 39 2.77 -35.46 0.96
CA PRO A 39 1.39 -34.99 0.91
C PRO A 39 0.77 -35.24 -0.47
N LYS A 40 -0.52 -35.62 -0.49
CA LYS A 40 -1.24 -35.94 -1.72
C LYS A 40 -1.52 -34.68 -2.55
N PRO A 41 -1.49 -34.76 -3.90
CA PRO A 41 -1.89 -33.67 -4.78
C PRO A 41 -3.28 -33.15 -4.42
N GLY A 42 -3.44 -31.83 -4.33
CA GLY A 42 -4.71 -31.17 -3.97
C GLY A 42 -4.88 -30.86 -2.48
N THR A 43 -4.02 -31.39 -1.60
CA THR A 43 -4.00 -30.99 -0.18
C THR A 43 -3.34 -29.61 0.01
N PRO A 44 -3.70 -28.83 1.04
CA PRO A 44 -3.06 -27.54 1.32
C PRO A 44 -1.56 -27.68 1.63
N ALA A 45 -1.15 -28.81 2.22
CA ALA A 45 0.25 -29.14 2.48
C ALA A 45 1.05 -29.28 1.17
N TYR A 46 0.52 -30.01 0.17
CA TYR A 46 1.17 -30.16 -1.13
C TYR A 46 1.35 -28.80 -1.85
N GLN A 47 0.36 -27.91 -1.75
CA GLN A 47 0.49 -26.56 -2.33
C GLN A 47 1.57 -25.72 -1.64
N ARG A 48 1.74 -25.88 -0.32
CA ARG A 48 2.81 -25.21 0.42
C ARG A 48 4.18 -25.70 -0.05
N ASP A 49 4.35 -27.01 -0.21
CA ASP A 49 5.62 -27.61 -0.66
C ASP A 49 5.98 -27.15 -2.09
N VAL A 50 4.99 -27.09 -2.98
CA VAL A 50 5.18 -26.52 -4.34
C VAL A 50 5.63 -25.06 -4.27
N ARG A 51 5.00 -24.23 -3.43
CA ARG A 51 5.35 -22.80 -3.30
C ARG A 51 6.76 -22.60 -2.74
N ILE A 52 7.13 -23.34 -1.70
CA ILE A 52 8.46 -23.27 -1.10
C ILE A 52 9.52 -23.74 -2.10
N THR A 53 9.25 -24.84 -2.81
CA THR A 53 10.16 -25.37 -3.83
C THR A 53 10.35 -24.37 -4.96
N TYR A 54 9.26 -23.79 -5.46
CA TYR A 54 9.31 -22.74 -6.49
C TYR A 54 10.11 -21.52 -6.02
N LEU A 55 9.87 -21.07 -4.79
CA LEU A 55 10.60 -19.97 -4.19
C LEU A 55 12.10 -20.27 -4.11
N ALA A 56 12.48 -21.47 -3.66
CA ALA A 56 13.88 -21.89 -3.57
C ALA A 56 14.57 -21.91 -4.94
N VAL A 57 13.89 -22.42 -5.97
CA VAL A 57 14.41 -22.41 -7.36
C VAL A 57 14.63 -20.98 -7.86
N VAL A 58 13.63 -20.10 -7.68
CA VAL A 58 13.73 -18.70 -8.12
C VAL A 58 14.83 -17.97 -7.36
N ILE A 59 14.91 -18.11 -6.03
CA ILE A 59 15.97 -17.49 -5.23
C ILE A 59 17.35 -18.02 -5.64
N GLY A 60 17.50 -19.34 -5.81
CA GLY A 60 18.76 -19.94 -6.25
C GLY A 60 19.21 -19.40 -7.61
N TYR A 61 18.29 -19.25 -8.56
CA TYR A 61 18.60 -18.65 -9.85
C TYR A 61 18.93 -17.16 -9.75
N LEU A 62 18.20 -16.40 -8.91
CA LEU A 62 18.50 -14.98 -8.67
C LEU A 62 19.89 -14.81 -8.06
N LEU A 63 20.27 -15.68 -7.13
CA LEU A 63 21.63 -15.71 -6.57
C LEU A 63 22.67 -16.04 -7.63
N TYR A 64 22.40 -17.03 -8.50
CA TYR A 64 23.27 -17.33 -9.64
C TYR A 64 23.43 -16.14 -10.58
N THR A 65 22.33 -15.48 -10.96
CA THR A 65 22.36 -14.33 -11.88
C THR A 65 23.04 -13.13 -11.24
N PHE A 66 22.85 -12.92 -9.94
CA PHE A 66 23.56 -11.89 -9.19
C PHE A 66 25.06 -12.18 -9.16
N TYR A 67 25.45 -13.44 -8.89
CA TYR A 67 26.84 -13.87 -8.92
C TYR A 67 27.47 -13.72 -10.31
N ASP A 68 26.76 -14.14 -11.36
CA ASP A 68 27.16 -13.97 -12.76
C ASP A 68 27.38 -12.49 -13.07
N ALA A 69 26.38 -11.63 -12.84
CA ALA A 69 26.51 -10.18 -13.01
C ALA A 69 27.63 -9.56 -12.16
N ALA A 70 27.95 -10.15 -11.00
CA ALA A 70 29.03 -9.72 -10.13
C ALA A 70 30.42 -10.26 -10.54
N THR A 71 30.52 -11.19 -11.47
CA THR A 71 31.80 -11.81 -11.86
C THR A 71 32.13 -11.63 -13.33
N THR A 72 31.13 -11.63 -14.21
CA THR A 72 31.28 -11.53 -15.68
C THR A 72 31.44 -10.09 -16.17
N VAL A 73 32.18 -9.26 -15.45
CA VAL A 73 32.43 -7.88 -15.86
C VAL A 73 33.57 -7.88 -16.89
N GLU A 74 33.35 -7.26 -18.04
CA GLU A 74 34.39 -7.09 -19.06
C GLU A 74 35.63 -6.40 -18.46
N PRO A 75 36.85 -6.87 -18.78
CA PRO A 75 38.08 -6.27 -18.27
C PRO A 75 38.14 -4.78 -18.62
N ASN A 76 38.43 -3.94 -17.62
CA ASN A 76 38.65 -2.51 -17.86
C ASN A 76 40.09 -2.24 -18.31
N TYR A 77 40.34 -1.06 -18.90
CA TYR A 77 41.64 -0.62 -19.39
C TYR A 77 42.73 -0.59 -18.31
N TYR A 78 42.37 -0.27 -17.06
CA TYR A 78 43.28 -0.33 -15.93
C TYR A 78 43.73 -1.77 -15.63
N GLN A 79 42.80 -2.72 -15.63
CA GLN A 79 43.06 -4.16 -15.47
C GLN A 79 43.88 -4.72 -16.65
N MET A 80 43.62 -4.26 -17.88
CA MET A 80 44.42 -4.63 -19.06
C MET A 80 45.87 -4.18 -18.95
N LEU A 81 46.11 -2.98 -18.40
CA LEU A 81 47.45 -2.44 -18.14
C LEU A 81 48.07 -2.94 -16.82
N GLY A 82 47.30 -3.60 -15.97
CA GLY A 82 47.74 -4.07 -14.65
C GLY A 82 47.98 -2.95 -13.63
N VAL A 83 47.27 -1.84 -13.74
CA VAL A 83 47.38 -0.67 -12.86
C VAL A 83 46.08 -0.41 -12.10
N GLU A 84 46.15 0.39 -11.02
CA GLU A 84 44.95 0.82 -10.29
C GLU A 84 44.23 1.98 -11.01
N PRO A 85 42.91 2.15 -10.83
CA PRO A 85 42.16 3.28 -11.39
C PRO A 85 42.68 4.67 -10.97
N THR A 86 43.37 4.74 -9.83
CA THR A 86 44.02 5.93 -9.25
C THR A 86 45.42 6.19 -9.81
N ALA A 87 45.88 5.40 -10.78
CA ALA A 87 47.22 5.50 -11.36
C ALA A 87 47.50 6.87 -12.02
N ASP A 88 48.66 7.45 -11.70
CA ASP A 88 49.19 8.66 -12.32
C ASP A 88 49.73 8.41 -13.73
N GLU A 89 49.86 9.47 -14.54
CA GLU A 89 50.35 9.37 -15.92
C GLU A 89 51.73 8.69 -16.02
N ASN A 90 52.63 8.97 -15.06
CA ASN A 90 53.95 8.33 -15.00
C ASN A 90 53.84 6.80 -14.83
N THR A 91 52.95 6.35 -13.94
CA THR A 91 52.74 4.93 -13.68
C THR A 91 52.10 4.22 -14.87
N LEU A 92 51.14 4.87 -15.55
CA LEU A 92 50.54 4.39 -16.80
C LEU A 92 51.59 4.21 -17.90
N LYS A 93 52.48 5.20 -18.06
CA LYS A 93 53.57 5.17 -19.05
C LYS A 93 54.58 4.06 -18.75
N MET A 94 54.92 3.85 -17.48
CA MET A 94 55.82 2.77 -17.06
C MET A 94 55.21 1.40 -17.31
N ALA A 95 53.94 1.20 -16.93
CA ALA A 95 53.21 -0.05 -17.14
C ALA A 95 53.11 -0.41 -18.62
N PHE A 96 52.74 0.55 -19.47
CA PHE A 96 52.68 0.35 -20.93
C PHE A 96 54.05 -0.03 -21.51
N ARG A 97 55.14 0.65 -21.10
CA ARG A 97 56.51 0.31 -21.55
C ARG A 97 56.95 -1.08 -21.10
N GLN A 98 56.54 -1.52 -19.92
CA GLN A 98 56.84 -2.86 -19.43
C GLN A 98 56.04 -3.92 -20.20
N PHE A 99 54.75 -3.66 -20.44
CA PHE A 99 53.89 -4.52 -21.24
C PHE A 99 54.42 -4.66 -22.67
N ALA A 100 54.70 -3.54 -23.35
CA ALA A 100 55.18 -3.53 -24.72
C ALA A 100 56.50 -4.29 -24.90
N ARG A 101 57.43 -4.22 -23.94
CA ARG A 101 58.70 -4.99 -23.98
C ARG A 101 58.47 -6.51 -23.95
N LYS A 102 57.43 -6.97 -23.25
CA LYS A 102 57.11 -8.39 -23.07
C LYS A 102 56.24 -8.94 -24.21
N HIS A 103 55.29 -8.14 -24.70
CA HIS A 103 54.27 -8.55 -25.65
C HIS A 103 54.41 -7.90 -27.03
N HIS A 104 55.60 -7.42 -27.39
CA HIS A 104 55.85 -6.85 -28.72
C HIS A 104 55.54 -7.89 -29.82
N PRO A 105 54.81 -7.53 -30.89
CA PRO A 105 54.46 -8.49 -31.96
C PRO A 105 55.69 -9.17 -32.58
N ASP A 106 56.84 -8.49 -32.65
CA ASP A 106 58.10 -9.10 -33.11
C ASP A 106 58.60 -10.26 -32.24
N ARG A 107 58.17 -10.34 -30.97
CA ARG A 107 58.59 -11.38 -30.02
C ARG A 107 57.56 -12.49 -29.84
N VAL A 108 56.27 -12.15 -29.81
CA VAL A 108 55.15 -13.09 -29.57
C VAL A 108 54.41 -13.52 -30.83
N GLY A 109 54.78 -12.96 -32.00
CA GLY A 109 54.15 -13.26 -33.28
C GLY A 109 52.73 -12.68 -33.42
N PRO A 110 52.02 -13.02 -34.51
CA PRO A 110 50.74 -12.42 -34.89
C PRO A 110 49.59 -12.67 -33.89
N GLN A 111 49.73 -13.67 -33.03
CA GLN A 111 48.74 -13.93 -31.96
C GLN A 111 48.76 -12.84 -30.88
N GLY A 112 49.91 -12.21 -30.66
CA GLY A 112 50.06 -11.12 -29.69
C GLY A 112 49.60 -9.75 -30.21
N GLU A 113 49.45 -9.60 -31.53
CA GLU A 113 49.09 -8.32 -32.16
C GLU A 113 47.74 -7.79 -31.66
N ARG A 114 46.73 -8.67 -31.55
CA ARG A 114 45.40 -8.28 -31.07
C ARG A 114 45.44 -7.72 -29.64
N VAL A 115 46.16 -8.39 -28.75
CA VAL A 115 46.29 -7.97 -27.34
C VAL A 115 47.10 -6.68 -27.26
N PHE A 116 48.14 -6.54 -28.09
CA PHE A 116 48.95 -5.33 -28.16
C PHE A 116 48.14 -4.11 -28.61
N ILE A 117 47.30 -4.27 -29.65
CA ILE A 117 46.37 -3.23 -30.11
C ILE A 117 45.43 -2.81 -28.98
N GLN A 118 44.80 -3.78 -28.29
CA GLN A 118 43.88 -3.48 -27.17
C GLN A 118 44.57 -2.69 -26.04
N VAL A 119 45.78 -3.08 -25.66
CA VAL A 119 46.52 -2.41 -24.57
C VAL A 119 47.05 -1.04 -25.00
N ARG A 120 47.41 -0.87 -26.28
CA ARG A 120 47.76 0.44 -26.84
C ARG A 120 46.55 1.37 -26.80
N ASP A 121 45.41 0.92 -27.28
CA ASP A 121 44.18 1.72 -27.32
C ASP A 121 43.73 2.09 -25.90
N ALA A 122 43.87 1.16 -24.94
CA ALA A 122 43.67 1.42 -23.52
C ALA A 122 44.60 2.52 -22.99
N TYR A 123 45.91 2.46 -23.28
CA TYR A 123 46.86 3.49 -22.86
C TYR A 123 46.56 4.85 -23.49
N GLU A 124 46.21 4.91 -24.78
CA GLU A 124 45.87 6.16 -25.46
C GLU A 124 44.61 6.82 -24.89
N ALA A 125 43.62 6.03 -24.51
CA ALA A 125 42.42 6.52 -23.85
C ALA A 125 42.70 7.08 -22.45
N LEU A 126 43.51 6.37 -21.66
CA LEU A 126 43.82 6.76 -20.27
C LEU A 126 44.83 7.91 -20.17
N LYS A 127 45.66 8.13 -21.19
CA LYS A 127 46.68 9.19 -21.22
C LYS A 127 46.05 10.58 -21.27
N SER A 128 44.98 10.78 -22.04
CA SER A 128 44.32 12.09 -22.14
C SER A 128 43.34 12.28 -20.98
N PRO A 129 43.40 13.38 -20.22
CA PRO A 129 42.50 13.59 -19.08
C PRO A 129 41.02 13.64 -19.50
N VAL A 130 40.72 14.19 -20.69
CA VAL A 130 39.35 14.28 -21.21
C VAL A 130 38.84 12.90 -21.64
N LYS A 131 39.66 12.11 -22.35
CA LYS A 131 39.27 10.75 -22.78
C LYS A 131 39.18 9.79 -21.59
N ARG A 132 40.08 9.91 -20.60
CA ARG A 132 40.02 9.18 -19.34
C ARG A 132 38.72 9.47 -18.60
N PHE A 133 38.34 10.74 -18.48
CA PHE A 133 37.07 11.13 -17.88
C PHE A 133 35.87 10.48 -18.57
N ALA A 134 35.84 10.50 -19.91
CA ALA A 134 34.75 9.93 -20.70
C ALA A 134 34.69 8.41 -20.55
N TYR A 135 35.85 7.74 -20.63
CA TYR A 135 36.00 6.31 -20.44
C TYR A 135 35.52 5.87 -19.05
N ASP A 136 35.89 6.60 -18.00
CA ASP A 136 35.54 6.20 -16.63
C ASP A 136 34.03 6.14 -16.40
N ARG A 137 33.29 7.09 -16.99
CA ARG A 137 31.83 7.23 -16.79
C ARG A 137 31.00 6.42 -17.76
N PHE A 138 31.40 6.41 -19.04
CA PHE A 138 30.58 5.88 -20.12
C PHE A 138 31.18 4.63 -20.76
N GLY A 139 32.40 4.24 -20.37
CA GLY A 139 33.08 3.04 -20.84
C GLY A 139 33.74 3.20 -22.22
N PRO A 140 34.13 2.08 -22.85
CA PRO A 140 34.83 2.10 -24.14
C PRO A 140 33.96 2.70 -25.27
N ASP A 141 32.64 2.59 -25.17
CA ASP A 141 31.68 3.13 -26.15
C ASP A 141 31.86 4.65 -26.34
N ALA A 142 32.25 5.35 -25.27
CA ALA A 142 32.48 6.79 -25.25
C ALA A 142 33.61 7.23 -26.20
N LEU A 143 34.61 6.37 -26.39
CA LEU A 143 35.80 6.68 -27.19
C LEU A 143 35.50 6.65 -28.69
N GLY A 144 34.39 6.02 -29.09
CA GLY A 144 33.90 6.01 -30.46
C GLY A 144 33.10 7.26 -30.86
N TRP A 145 32.82 8.18 -29.93
CA TRP A 145 32.02 9.38 -30.21
C TRP A 145 32.85 10.43 -30.93
N SER A 146 32.80 10.41 -32.27
CA SER A 146 33.56 11.33 -33.13
C SER A 146 33.19 12.82 -32.97
N GLN A 147 32.01 13.11 -32.43
CA GLN A 147 31.49 14.47 -32.23
C GLN A 147 31.86 15.09 -30.87
N CYS A 148 32.56 14.34 -30.01
CA CYS A 148 32.87 14.78 -28.64
C CYS A 148 34.37 15.05 -28.45
N SER A 149 34.70 16.31 -28.16
CA SER A 149 36.07 16.79 -27.91
C SER A 149 36.21 17.43 -26.53
N THR A 150 35.16 18.09 -26.05
CA THR A 150 35.15 18.77 -24.75
C THR A 150 34.44 17.95 -23.67
N LEU A 151 34.80 18.20 -22.40
CA LEU A 151 34.18 17.53 -21.26
C LEU A 151 32.65 17.62 -21.26
N ARG A 152 32.13 18.80 -21.58
CA ARG A 152 30.70 19.09 -21.61
C ARG A 152 29.98 18.31 -22.70
N GLU A 153 30.60 18.13 -23.86
CA GLU A 153 30.05 17.33 -24.95
C GLU A 153 29.91 15.87 -24.55
N TYR A 154 30.93 15.29 -23.91
CA TYR A 154 30.87 13.93 -23.38
C TYR A 154 29.76 13.75 -22.34
N ILE A 155 29.64 14.67 -21.37
CA ILE A 155 28.58 14.61 -20.36
C ILE A 155 27.20 14.69 -21.01
N ARG A 156 27.00 15.63 -21.94
CA ARG A 156 25.71 15.81 -22.63
C ARG A 156 25.31 14.57 -23.41
N HIS A 157 26.24 14.03 -24.20
CA HIS A 157 26.00 12.85 -25.02
C HIS A 157 25.77 11.60 -24.15
N GLY A 158 26.60 11.41 -23.13
CA GLY A 158 26.45 10.32 -22.18
C GLY A 158 25.14 10.38 -21.39
N LEU A 159 24.70 11.57 -20.98
CA LEU A 159 23.42 11.77 -20.32
C LEU A 159 22.23 11.46 -21.25
N MET A 160 22.32 11.82 -22.53
CA MET A 160 21.31 11.43 -23.52
C MET A 160 21.23 9.91 -23.66
N GLN A 161 22.38 9.22 -23.73
CA GLN A 161 22.40 7.75 -23.81
C GLN A 161 21.84 7.09 -22.54
N ALA A 162 22.22 7.58 -21.36
CA ALA A 162 21.70 7.12 -20.07
C ALA A 162 20.17 7.25 -20.00
N SER A 163 19.63 8.40 -20.42
CA SER A 163 18.18 8.64 -20.44
C SER A 163 17.41 7.60 -21.27
N GLY A 164 18.03 7.05 -22.33
CA GLY A 164 17.44 6.02 -23.18
C GLY A 164 17.06 4.75 -22.41
N PHE A 165 17.88 4.33 -21.44
CA PHE A 165 17.57 3.18 -20.59
C PHE A 165 16.32 3.44 -19.73
N TYR A 166 16.22 4.62 -19.13
CA TYR A 166 15.09 5.00 -18.26
C TYR A 166 13.80 5.19 -19.03
N ILE A 167 13.85 5.82 -20.20
CA ILE A 167 12.69 5.99 -21.08
C ILE A 167 12.18 4.62 -21.51
N THR A 168 13.09 3.75 -21.98
CA THR A 168 12.73 2.40 -22.41
C THR A 168 12.15 1.58 -21.26
N SER A 169 12.79 1.62 -20.09
CA SER A 169 12.33 0.90 -18.90
C SER A 169 10.97 1.40 -18.42
N THR A 170 10.75 2.72 -18.41
CA THR A 170 9.46 3.33 -18.05
C THR A 170 8.38 2.94 -19.04
N CYS A 171 8.67 2.95 -20.35
CA CYS A 171 7.74 2.52 -21.38
C CYS A 171 7.35 1.04 -21.21
N ILE A 172 8.33 0.15 -20.96
CA ILE A 172 8.07 -1.26 -20.67
C ILE A 172 7.21 -1.41 -19.42
N LEU A 173 7.50 -0.66 -18.35
CA LEU A 173 6.70 -0.70 -17.12
C LEU A 173 5.26 -0.20 -17.36
N LEU A 174 5.07 0.85 -18.15
CA LEU A 174 3.74 1.35 -18.53
C LEU A 174 2.97 0.32 -19.36
N LEU A 175 3.62 -0.38 -20.30
CA LEU A 175 2.98 -1.46 -21.06
C LEU A 175 2.59 -2.65 -20.18
N LEU A 176 3.47 -3.03 -19.24
CA LEU A 176 3.15 -4.06 -18.24
C LEU A 176 2.02 -3.61 -17.31
N SER A 177 1.94 -2.31 -17.01
CA SER A 177 0.87 -1.72 -16.22
C SER A 177 -0.47 -1.72 -16.96
N ALA A 178 -0.45 -1.38 -18.26
CA ALA A 178 -1.64 -1.41 -19.10
C ALA A 178 -2.18 -2.83 -19.31
N SER A 179 -1.33 -3.86 -19.24
CA SER A 179 -1.72 -5.27 -19.41
C SER A 179 -2.50 -5.87 -18.21
N GLY A 180 -2.94 -5.05 -17.25
CA GLY A 180 -3.84 -5.45 -16.17
C GLY A 180 -3.21 -6.36 -15.10
N ARG A 181 -1.91 -6.64 -15.18
CA ARG A 181 -1.15 -7.38 -14.15
C ARG A 181 -0.56 -6.46 -13.09
N THR A 182 -1.19 -5.32 -12.83
CA THR A 182 -0.75 -4.35 -11.82
C THR A 182 -1.09 -4.85 -10.43
N GLY A 183 -0.25 -5.73 -9.91
CA GLY A 183 -0.22 -5.98 -8.47
C GLY A 183 0.51 -4.86 -7.72
N PRO A 184 0.55 -4.91 -6.37
CA PRO A 184 1.33 -4.02 -5.51
C PRO A 184 2.82 -3.90 -5.90
N VAL A 185 3.30 -4.87 -6.68
CA VAL A 185 4.65 -4.99 -7.23
C VAL A 185 5.02 -3.84 -8.19
N ALA A 186 4.05 -3.28 -8.92
CA ALA A 186 4.33 -2.23 -9.91
C ALA A 186 4.96 -1.00 -9.26
N TYR A 187 4.39 -0.55 -8.13
CA TYR A 187 4.90 0.57 -7.33
C TYR A 187 6.39 0.41 -6.98
N TRP A 188 6.78 -0.77 -6.48
CA TRP A 188 8.16 -1.06 -6.09
C TRP A 188 9.14 -1.01 -7.26
N ARG A 189 8.70 -1.34 -8.49
CA ARG A 189 9.57 -1.23 -9.67
C ARG A 189 9.85 0.22 -10.05
N TYR A 190 8.86 1.11 -9.91
CA TYR A 190 9.07 2.54 -10.15
C TYR A 190 10.02 3.15 -9.11
N ILE A 191 9.89 2.76 -7.84
CA ILE A 191 10.84 3.16 -6.79
C ILE A 191 12.25 2.68 -7.12
N LEU A 192 12.42 1.40 -7.49
CA LEU A 192 13.72 0.87 -7.86
C LEU A 192 14.33 1.61 -9.04
N LEU A 193 13.53 1.94 -10.06
CA LEU A 193 13.99 2.71 -11.22
C LEU A 193 14.44 4.12 -10.80
N ALA A 194 13.67 4.79 -9.94
CA ALA A 194 14.02 6.11 -9.42
C ALA A 194 15.30 6.09 -8.58
N LEU A 195 15.45 5.10 -7.68
CA LEU A 195 16.67 4.91 -6.88
C LEU A 195 17.90 4.70 -7.77
N ILE A 196 17.78 3.85 -8.79
CA ILE A 196 18.89 3.56 -9.71
C ILE A 196 19.23 4.80 -10.54
N SER A 197 18.24 5.59 -10.95
CA SER A 197 18.46 6.87 -11.63
C SER A 197 19.25 7.86 -10.78
N VAL A 198 18.90 7.99 -9.49
CA VAL A 198 19.66 8.83 -8.56
C VAL A 198 21.09 8.31 -8.41
N TYR A 199 21.28 7.00 -8.24
CA TYR A 199 22.62 6.42 -8.10
C TYR A 199 23.48 6.53 -9.38
N GLU A 200 22.89 6.40 -10.57
CA GLU A 200 23.62 6.61 -11.83
C GLU A 200 24.04 8.08 -11.98
N MET A 201 23.17 9.02 -11.62
CA MET A 201 23.52 10.44 -11.62
C MET A 201 24.69 10.75 -10.70
N LEU A 202 24.75 10.13 -9.52
CA LEU A 202 25.90 10.27 -8.62
C LEU A 202 27.19 9.82 -9.31
N PHE A 203 27.21 8.64 -9.96
CA PHE A 203 28.41 8.17 -10.67
C PHE A 203 28.81 9.03 -11.88
N ILE A 204 27.86 9.65 -12.58
CA ILE A 204 28.14 10.54 -13.71
C ILE A 204 28.74 11.86 -13.20
N LEU A 205 28.28 12.35 -12.06
CA LEU A 205 28.69 13.63 -11.47
C LEU A 205 29.95 13.51 -10.60
N ASP A 206 30.24 12.34 -10.03
CA ASP A 206 31.39 12.10 -9.15
C ASP A 206 32.73 12.36 -9.87
N PRO A 207 33.63 13.23 -9.36
CA PRO A 207 34.95 13.42 -9.97
C PRO A 207 35.69 12.07 -10.05
N SER A 208 36.34 11.81 -11.20
CA SER A 208 37.11 10.57 -11.44
C SER A 208 38.08 10.34 -10.26
N PRO A 209 38.25 9.10 -9.78
CA PRO A 209 39.00 8.83 -8.56
C PRO A 209 40.43 9.36 -8.66
N SER A 210 40.73 10.42 -7.89
CA SER A 210 42.08 10.88 -7.65
C SER A 210 42.74 10.03 -6.56
N PRO A 211 44.08 9.89 -6.57
CA PRO A 211 44.78 9.15 -5.52
C PRO A 211 44.66 9.90 -4.19
N GLY A 212 44.04 9.24 -3.20
CA GLY A 212 44.17 9.59 -1.79
C GLY A 212 42.87 9.96 -1.08
N SER A 213 42.11 8.96 -0.66
CA SER A 213 41.45 9.03 0.65
C SER A 213 41.04 7.64 1.11
N ALA A 214 41.65 7.15 2.18
CA ALA A 214 41.24 5.91 2.84
C ALA A 214 39.95 6.19 3.63
N SER A 215 38.82 5.59 3.22
CA SER A 215 37.53 5.83 3.85
C SER A 215 37.23 4.86 4.99
N LYS A 216 36.65 5.39 6.08
CA LYS A 216 36.06 4.63 7.20
C LYS A 216 34.54 4.62 7.02
N LEU A 217 33.87 3.56 7.49
CA LEU A 217 32.39 3.39 7.40
C LEU A 217 31.57 4.61 7.85
N SER A 218 32.09 5.42 8.77
CA SER A 218 31.45 6.65 9.25
C SER A 218 31.34 7.77 8.21
N SER A 219 32.26 7.86 7.24
CA SER A 219 32.22 8.90 6.20
C SER A 219 31.17 8.63 5.13
N VAL A 220 30.64 7.41 5.05
CA VAL A 220 29.53 7.05 4.15
C VAL A 220 28.18 7.47 4.72
N LEU A 221 28.04 7.54 6.04
CA LEU A 221 26.76 7.79 6.72
C LEU A 221 26.55 9.25 7.17
N PHE A 222 27.61 10.04 7.33
CA PHE A 222 27.53 11.39 7.93
C PHE A 222 28.37 12.47 7.22
N ALA A 223 28.51 12.41 5.89
CA ALA A 223 29.44 13.30 5.17
C ALA A 223 29.05 14.80 5.18
N ASP A 224 30.06 15.64 5.40
CA ASP A 224 30.07 17.10 5.32
C ASP A 224 30.11 17.54 3.82
N PRO A 225 29.21 18.41 3.32
CA PRO A 225 29.08 18.72 1.88
C PRO A 225 30.31 19.38 1.22
N ALA A 226 31.31 19.79 2.00
CA ALA A 226 32.53 20.40 1.49
C ALA A 226 33.67 19.39 1.23
N SER A 227 33.62 18.18 1.81
CA SER A 227 34.61 17.13 1.56
C SER A 227 34.09 16.16 0.50
N THR A 228 34.44 16.41 -0.76
CA THR A 228 34.09 15.60 -1.94
C THR A 228 34.83 14.25 -1.96
N ALA A 229 34.59 13.41 -0.94
CA ALA A 229 35.03 12.03 -0.87
C ALA A 229 33.85 11.11 -0.55
N HIS A 230 32.82 11.13 -1.40
CA HIS A 230 31.74 10.15 -1.31
C HIS A 230 32.18 8.87 -2.01
N THR A 231 32.88 8.00 -1.30
CA THR A 231 33.11 6.62 -1.76
C THR A 231 31.76 5.91 -1.84
N SER A 232 31.27 5.67 -3.04
CA SER A 232 29.97 5.01 -3.26
C SER A 232 30.01 3.61 -2.63
N PHE A 233 28.94 3.15 -1.99
CA PHE A 233 28.84 1.84 -1.31
C PHE A 233 29.45 0.68 -2.11
N PHE A 234 29.25 0.66 -3.43
CA PHE A 234 29.76 -0.39 -4.30
C PHE A 234 31.29 -0.38 -4.49
N THR A 235 31.95 0.77 -4.33
CA THR A 235 33.41 0.89 -4.41
C THR A 235 34.11 0.16 -3.26
N LEU A 236 33.42 -0.02 -2.12
CA LEU A 236 33.90 -0.82 -0.99
C LEU A 236 33.99 -2.32 -1.36
N PHE A 237 33.00 -2.84 -2.08
CA PHE A 237 32.94 -4.26 -2.45
C PHE A 237 33.78 -4.57 -3.69
N TRP A 238 33.90 -3.63 -4.62
CA TRP A 238 34.66 -3.80 -5.86
C TRP A 238 35.58 -2.61 -6.13
N PRO A 239 36.71 -2.50 -5.43
CA PRO A 239 37.61 -1.35 -5.54
C PRO A 239 38.29 -1.24 -6.92
N ARG A 240 38.38 -2.35 -7.67
CA ARG A 240 39.02 -2.39 -9.00
C ARG A 240 38.06 -2.05 -10.15
N ARG A 241 36.79 -1.76 -9.87
CA ARG A 241 35.80 -1.44 -10.89
C ARG A 241 35.73 0.06 -11.15
N VAL A 242 35.43 0.42 -12.39
CA VAL A 242 35.28 1.80 -12.84
C VAL A 242 33.78 2.20 -12.83
N ALA A 243 33.45 3.49 -12.85
CA ALA A 243 32.06 3.96 -12.71
C ALA A 243 31.11 3.36 -13.75
N TYR A 244 31.48 3.26 -15.03
CA TYR A 244 30.62 2.65 -16.05
C TYR A 244 30.30 1.16 -15.77
N GLN A 245 31.22 0.41 -15.17
CA GLN A 245 30.97 -0.99 -14.78
C GLN A 245 29.96 -1.07 -13.64
N HIS A 246 29.98 -0.09 -12.73
CA HIS A 246 28.98 0.04 -11.67
C HIS A 246 27.60 0.39 -12.23
N ILE A 247 27.54 1.30 -13.19
CA ILE A 247 26.29 1.68 -13.88
C ILE A 247 25.69 0.46 -14.61
N ARG A 248 26.49 -0.29 -15.37
CA ARG A 248 26.03 -1.52 -16.05
C ARG A 248 25.56 -2.59 -15.06
N PHE A 249 26.23 -2.71 -13.91
CA PHE A 249 25.79 -3.60 -12.82
C PHE A 249 24.46 -3.14 -12.22
N LEU A 250 24.27 -1.83 -11.97
CA LEU A 250 23.02 -1.26 -11.49
C LEU A 250 21.86 -1.51 -12.44
N HIS A 251 22.06 -1.35 -13.76
CA HIS A 251 21.04 -1.68 -14.77
C HIS A 251 20.70 -3.17 -14.76
N SER A 252 21.70 -4.04 -14.61
CA SER A 252 21.48 -5.48 -14.50
C SER A 252 20.73 -5.84 -13.21
N LEU A 253 21.05 -5.18 -12.10
CA LEU A 253 20.38 -5.30 -10.82
C LEU A 253 18.92 -4.83 -10.89
N PHE A 254 18.63 -3.74 -11.62
CA PHE A 254 17.25 -3.30 -11.87
C PHE A 254 16.42 -4.42 -12.51
N VAL A 255 16.93 -5.00 -13.59
CA VAL A 255 16.25 -6.07 -14.33
C VAL A 255 16.06 -7.28 -13.43
N LEU A 256 17.09 -7.68 -12.67
CA LEU A 256 17.04 -8.79 -11.73
C LEU A 256 16.02 -8.57 -10.61
N CYS A 257 16.02 -7.40 -9.96
CA CYS A 257 15.09 -7.07 -8.89
C CYS A 257 13.66 -6.94 -9.41
N SER A 258 13.46 -6.30 -10.56
CA SER A 258 12.16 -6.21 -11.24
C SER A 258 11.62 -7.60 -11.58
N PHE A 259 12.49 -8.49 -12.05
CA PHE A 259 12.15 -9.87 -12.31
C PHE A 259 11.80 -10.65 -11.03
N ALA A 260 12.61 -10.53 -9.98
CA ALA A 260 12.40 -11.16 -8.68
C ALA A 260 11.04 -10.77 -8.10
N LEU A 261 10.77 -9.47 -8.08
CA LEU A 261 9.50 -8.89 -7.66
C LEU A 261 8.30 -9.49 -8.42
N SER A 262 8.45 -9.76 -9.72
CA SER A 262 7.38 -10.34 -10.55
C SER A 262 7.04 -11.79 -10.21
N ASN A 263 8.04 -12.56 -9.77
CA ASN A 263 7.91 -14.02 -9.64
C ASN A 263 7.80 -14.47 -8.18
N VAL A 264 8.45 -13.76 -7.27
CA VAL A 264 8.48 -14.06 -5.85
C VAL A 264 7.28 -13.45 -5.12
N ALA A 265 6.93 -12.20 -5.43
CA ALA A 265 5.87 -11.51 -4.71
C ALA A 265 4.49 -12.20 -4.82
N PRO A 266 4.05 -12.72 -5.98
CA PRO A 266 2.77 -13.43 -6.06
C PRO A 266 2.74 -14.74 -5.26
N VAL A 267 3.91 -15.37 -5.04
CA VAL A 267 4.03 -16.63 -4.31
C VAL A 267 4.04 -16.39 -2.80
N LEU A 268 4.69 -15.31 -2.35
CA LEU A 268 4.68 -14.88 -0.95
C LEU A 268 3.35 -14.25 -0.54
N PHE A 269 2.77 -13.45 -1.43
CA PHE A 269 1.54 -12.70 -1.20
C PHE A 269 0.52 -13.06 -2.30
N PRO A 270 -0.15 -14.22 -2.17
CA PRO A 270 -1.20 -14.58 -3.11
C PRO A 270 -2.31 -13.53 -3.07
N GLN A 271 -2.64 -12.95 -4.23
CA GLN A 271 -3.76 -12.04 -4.33
C GLN A 271 -5.05 -12.83 -4.03
N PRO A 272 -5.96 -12.31 -3.18
CA PRO A 272 -7.22 -12.98 -2.91
C PRO A 272 -7.98 -13.16 -4.23
N THR A 273 -8.49 -14.37 -4.46
CA THR A 273 -9.44 -14.60 -5.57
C THR A 273 -10.68 -13.75 -5.32
N ARG A 274 -11.44 -13.38 -6.36
CA ARG A 274 -12.68 -12.58 -6.20
C ARG A 274 -13.62 -13.16 -5.15
N GLU A 275 -13.78 -14.47 -5.11
CA GLU A 275 -14.61 -15.15 -4.08
C GLU A 275 -14.02 -15.04 -2.66
N MET A 276 -12.70 -15.05 -2.53
CA MET A 276 -12.04 -14.84 -1.23
C MET A 276 -12.14 -13.38 -0.82
N GLU A 277 -12.00 -12.46 -1.76
CA GLU A 277 -12.15 -11.01 -1.54
C GLU A 277 -13.57 -10.68 -1.08
N GLU A 278 -14.60 -11.23 -1.74
CA GLU A 278 -15.99 -11.11 -1.30
C GLU A 278 -16.18 -11.66 0.12
N LYS A 279 -15.63 -12.83 0.44
CA LYS A 279 -15.70 -13.39 1.80
C LYS A 279 -14.97 -12.53 2.83
N ILE A 280 -13.80 -11.99 2.49
CA ILE A 280 -13.04 -11.09 3.35
C ILE A 280 -13.83 -9.81 3.59
N LEU A 281 -14.35 -9.18 2.54
CA LEU A 281 -15.19 -7.98 2.64
C LEU A 281 -16.45 -8.23 3.46
N LEU A 282 -17.12 -9.37 3.26
CA LEU A 282 -18.27 -9.77 4.06
C LEU A 282 -17.89 -9.95 5.53
N SER A 283 -16.77 -10.61 5.82
CA SER A 283 -16.29 -10.80 7.19
C SER A 283 -15.92 -9.47 7.87
N GLN A 284 -15.31 -8.54 7.13
CA GLN A 284 -14.96 -7.21 7.61
C GLN A 284 -16.23 -6.38 7.86
N ALA A 285 -17.20 -6.42 6.94
CA ALA A 285 -18.49 -5.75 7.12
C ALA A 285 -19.23 -6.31 8.34
N GLN A 286 -19.21 -7.62 8.55
CA GLN A 286 -19.78 -8.27 9.74
C GLN A 286 -19.08 -7.83 11.03
N GLN A 287 -17.75 -7.74 11.04
CA GLN A 287 -17.00 -7.22 12.18
C GLN A 287 -17.34 -5.77 12.49
N ILE A 288 -17.41 -4.91 11.47
CA ILE A 288 -17.80 -3.50 11.63
C ILE A 288 -19.21 -3.39 12.20
N LEU A 289 -20.15 -4.21 11.72
CA LEU A 289 -21.51 -4.25 12.25
C LEU A 289 -21.56 -4.72 13.71
N GLN A 290 -20.79 -5.75 14.06
CA GLN A 290 -20.68 -6.21 15.44
C GLN A 290 -20.13 -5.12 16.37
N LEU A 291 -19.07 -4.45 15.93
CA LEU A 291 -18.42 -3.39 16.69
C LEU A 291 -19.34 -2.17 16.82
N SER A 292 -20.07 -1.81 15.77
CA SER A 292 -21.11 -0.76 15.81
C SER A 292 -22.24 -1.09 16.78
N ASN A 293 -22.70 -2.34 16.82
CA ASN A 293 -23.75 -2.78 17.75
C ASN A 293 -23.26 -2.77 19.20
N GLN A 294 -22.01 -3.16 19.44
CA GLN A 294 -21.39 -3.07 20.77
C GLN A 294 -21.31 -1.62 21.25
N ILE A 295 -20.82 -0.71 20.40
CA ILE A 295 -20.78 0.73 20.72
C ILE A 295 -22.17 1.26 21.04
N SER A 296 -23.18 0.87 20.26
CA SER A 296 -24.55 1.33 20.47
C SER A 296 -25.16 0.77 21.77
N ALA A 297 -24.84 -0.48 22.13
CA ALA A 297 -25.26 -1.08 23.39
C ALA A 297 -24.60 -0.41 24.60
N GLU A 298 -23.29 -0.13 24.53
CA GLU A 298 -22.56 0.59 25.58
C GLU A 298 -23.06 2.02 25.74
N ALA A 299 -23.27 2.73 24.63
CA ALA A 299 -23.84 4.08 24.66
C ALA A 299 -25.23 4.08 25.32
N ASN A 300 -26.11 3.14 24.96
CA ASN A 300 -27.42 3.02 25.60
C ASN A 300 -27.32 2.69 27.09
N ALA A 301 -26.40 1.80 27.50
CA ALA A 301 -26.18 1.47 28.90
C ALA A 301 -25.69 2.70 29.70
N GLN A 302 -24.81 3.51 29.12
CA GLN A 302 -24.35 4.76 29.73
C GLN A 302 -25.49 5.78 29.85
N VAL A 303 -26.28 5.98 28.79
CA VAL A 303 -27.44 6.89 28.83
C VAL A 303 -28.46 6.43 29.87
N GLN A 304 -28.76 5.14 29.97
CA GLN A 304 -29.66 4.62 31.01
C GLN A 304 -29.08 4.82 32.42
N THR A 305 -27.79 4.59 32.60
CA THR A 305 -27.11 4.82 33.88
C THR A 305 -27.21 6.30 34.28
N LEU A 306 -26.95 7.21 33.34
CA LEU A 306 -27.10 8.65 33.54
C LEU A 306 -28.56 9.04 33.83
N TYR A 307 -29.52 8.47 33.09
CA TYR A 307 -30.94 8.71 33.32
C TYR A 307 -31.37 8.27 34.72
N HIS A 308 -30.97 7.07 35.17
CA HIS A 308 -31.26 6.56 36.51
C HIS A 308 -30.55 7.37 37.61
N SER A 309 -29.33 7.83 37.34
CA SER A 309 -28.60 8.73 38.24
C SER A 309 -29.31 10.09 38.39
N ALA A 310 -29.87 10.63 37.29
CA ALA A 310 -30.58 11.91 37.30
C ALA A 310 -31.96 11.83 37.98
N HIS A 311 -32.66 10.69 37.86
CA HIS A 311 -34.01 10.53 38.43
C HIS A 311 -34.03 10.00 39.88
N GLY A 312 -32.92 9.45 40.38
CA GLY A 312 -32.86 8.80 41.68
C GLY A 312 -33.81 7.59 41.83
N PRO A 313 -33.70 6.80 42.89
CA PRO A 313 -34.72 5.79 43.20
C PRO A 313 -36.05 6.51 43.40
N ARG A 314 -37.15 5.93 42.88
CA ARG A 314 -38.54 6.44 42.97
C ARG A 314 -39.10 6.56 44.41
N THR A 315 -38.24 6.73 45.41
CA THR A 315 -38.53 6.81 46.85
C THR A 315 -38.32 8.21 47.44
N GLY A 316 -38.23 9.26 46.62
CA GLY A 316 -38.26 10.65 47.11
C GLY A 316 -37.00 11.14 47.81
N THR A 317 -35.86 10.48 47.62
CA THR A 317 -34.55 10.95 48.10
C THR A 317 -33.83 11.73 46.99
N PRO A 318 -33.40 12.98 47.23
CA PRO A 318 -32.66 13.76 46.23
C PRO A 318 -31.34 13.08 45.86
N ALA A 319 -30.92 13.23 44.59
CA ALA A 319 -29.62 12.74 44.12
C ALA A 319 -28.49 13.34 44.98
N GLN A 320 -27.64 12.49 45.57
CA GLN A 320 -26.47 12.92 46.35
C GLN A 320 -25.35 13.41 45.41
N ASP A 321 -24.45 14.26 45.89
CA ASP A 321 -23.34 14.85 45.11
C ASP A 321 -22.39 13.83 44.46
N THR A 322 -22.41 12.57 44.91
CA THR A 322 -21.63 11.46 44.34
C THR A 322 -22.31 10.74 43.17
N THR A 323 -23.51 11.18 42.77
CA THR A 323 -24.36 10.50 41.78
C THR A 323 -23.82 10.62 40.34
N PHE A 324 -22.91 11.57 40.09
CA PHE A 324 -22.23 11.74 38.80
C PHE A 324 -20.71 11.49 38.92
N PRO A 325 -20.24 10.22 38.91
CA PRO A 325 -18.83 9.90 39.15
C PRO A 325 -17.86 10.49 38.12
N PHE A 326 -18.34 10.92 36.95
CA PHE A 326 -17.51 11.40 35.84
C PHE A 326 -17.45 12.93 35.70
N LEU A 327 -18.28 13.68 36.43
CA LEU A 327 -18.37 15.15 36.28
C LEU A 327 -17.52 15.94 37.30
N GLY A 328 -16.87 15.27 38.26
CA GLY A 328 -16.18 15.94 39.36
C GLY A 328 -17.15 16.72 40.27
N GLU A 329 -16.64 17.33 41.34
CA GLU A 329 -17.44 18.24 42.16
C GLU A 329 -17.88 19.44 41.30
N LEU A 330 -19.19 19.63 41.18
CA LEU A 330 -19.78 20.79 40.50
C LEU A 330 -19.28 22.07 41.20
N PRO A 331 -18.75 23.06 40.45
CA PRO A 331 -18.30 24.30 41.06
C PRO A 331 -19.50 25.03 41.65
N ASN A 332 -19.47 25.19 42.98
CA ASN A 332 -20.48 25.72 43.90
C ASN A 332 -21.50 24.67 44.38
N GLY A 333 -21.38 24.30 45.66
CA GLY A 333 -22.30 23.43 46.42
C GLY A 333 -23.69 24.03 46.66
N GLY A 334 -24.33 24.51 45.60
CA GLY A 334 -25.77 24.71 45.53
C GLY A 334 -26.37 23.50 44.83
N ARG A 335 -27.46 22.97 45.38
CA ARG A 335 -28.30 21.96 44.71
C ARG A 335 -28.42 22.32 43.23
N PRO A 336 -28.19 21.39 42.29
CA PRO A 336 -28.49 21.69 40.89
C PRO A 336 -29.94 22.17 40.86
N ALA A 337 -30.20 23.34 40.27
CA ALA A 337 -31.55 23.85 40.18
C ALA A 337 -32.42 22.74 39.60
N ASP A 338 -33.50 22.35 40.29
CA ASP A 338 -34.34 21.21 39.89
C ASP A 338 -34.77 21.32 38.42
N GLU A 339 -34.82 22.54 37.87
CA GLU A 339 -35.00 22.88 36.47
C GLU A 339 -33.95 22.28 35.52
N VAL A 340 -32.66 22.34 35.86
CA VAL A 340 -31.57 21.78 35.02
C VAL A 340 -31.61 20.25 35.04
N VAL A 341 -31.88 19.65 36.20
CA VAL A 341 -32.00 18.19 36.33
C VAL A 341 -33.23 17.69 35.57
N THR A 342 -34.37 18.37 35.68
CA THR A 342 -35.61 18.02 34.98
C THR A 342 -35.51 18.24 33.47
N LEU A 343 -34.80 19.26 33.01
CA LEU A 343 -34.56 19.50 31.58
C LEU A 343 -33.59 18.45 31.00
N LEU A 344 -32.52 18.11 31.71
CA LEU A 344 -31.59 17.05 31.33
C LEU A 344 -32.27 15.67 31.30
N ALA A 345 -33.09 15.38 32.32
CA ALA A 345 -33.90 14.17 32.42
C ALA A 345 -34.83 14.00 31.22
N ARG A 346 -35.56 15.06 30.85
CA ARG A 346 -36.47 15.08 29.72
C ARG A 346 -35.73 14.85 28.39
N GLU A 347 -34.55 15.44 28.24
CA GLU A 347 -33.77 15.29 27.02
C GLU A 347 -33.14 13.89 26.91
N LEU A 348 -32.66 13.32 28.02
CA LEU A 348 -32.21 11.93 28.08
C LEU A 348 -33.36 10.95 27.78
N GLU A 349 -34.57 11.21 28.27
CA GLU A 349 -35.77 10.43 27.96
C GLU A 349 -36.09 10.47 26.46
N ASN A 350 -36.08 11.66 25.85
CA ASN A 350 -36.28 11.82 24.41
C ASN A 350 -35.22 11.05 23.60
N LEU A 351 -33.98 11.06 24.06
CA LEU A 351 -32.86 10.37 23.41
C LEU A 351 -32.98 8.84 23.54
N ILE A 352 -33.40 8.32 24.70
CA ILE A 352 -33.73 6.90 24.90
C ILE A 352 -34.91 6.49 24.01
N LEU A 353 -35.96 7.32 23.93
CA LEU A 353 -37.12 7.05 23.10
C LEU A 353 -36.76 7.06 21.60
N GLU A 354 -35.95 8.02 21.14
CA GLU A 354 -35.51 8.08 19.75
C GLU A 354 -34.62 6.88 19.39
N THR A 355 -33.71 6.49 20.28
CA THR A 355 -32.82 5.33 20.05
C THR A 355 -33.59 4.01 20.06
N GLN A 356 -34.57 3.81 20.94
CA GLN A 356 -35.46 2.65 20.89
C GLN A 356 -36.32 2.62 19.63
N LEU A 357 -36.88 3.77 19.23
CA LEU A 357 -37.65 3.89 17.99
C LEU A 357 -36.79 3.60 16.75
N ARG A 358 -35.52 3.99 16.73
CA ARG A 358 -34.57 3.62 15.66
C ARG A 358 -34.21 2.13 15.69
N ALA A 359 -34.00 1.54 16.86
CA ALA A 359 -33.64 0.14 17.03
C ALA A 359 -34.78 -0.82 16.60
N ASP A 360 -36.03 -0.47 16.93
CA ASP A 360 -37.23 -1.21 16.50
C ASP A 360 -37.55 -1.01 15.01
N GLY A 361 -36.77 -0.19 14.30
CA GLY A 361 -36.91 0.12 12.87
C GLY A 361 -38.05 1.10 12.56
N GLY A 362 -38.57 1.76 13.58
CA GLY A 362 -39.62 2.76 13.48
C GLY A 362 -40.97 2.22 13.01
N PRO A 363 -41.99 3.10 12.94
CA PRO A 363 -43.34 2.73 12.52
C PRO A 363 -43.36 2.13 11.10
N LEU A 364 -42.41 2.50 10.23
CA LEU A 364 -42.30 1.99 8.87
C LEU A 364 -41.90 0.51 8.81
N LYS A 365 -40.91 0.05 9.60
CA LYS A 365 -40.55 -1.38 9.62
C LYS A 365 -41.68 -2.23 10.18
N SER A 366 -42.33 -1.79 11.27
CA SER A 366 -43.50 -2.48 11.83
C SER A 366 -44.68 -2.55 10.84
N ALA A 367 -44.86 -1.52 10.00
CA ALA A 367 -45.88 -1.50 8.95
C ALA A 367 -45.52 -2.45 7.80
N VAL A 368 -44.25 -2.53 7.44
CA VAL A 368 -43.75 -3.46 6.41
C VAL A 368 -43.85 -4.91 6.90
N ASP A 369 -43.44 -5.22 8.12
CA ASP A 369 -43.52 -6.56 8.70
C ASP A 369 -44.97 -7.03 8.82
N ASN A 370 -45.88 -6.15 9.29
CA ASN A 370 -47.32 -6.43 9.30
C ASN A 370 -47.91 -6.62 7.89
N ALA A 371 -47.43 -5.88 6.89
CA ALA A 371 -47.87 -6.03 5.50
C ALA A 371 -47.38 -7.36 4.91
N VAL A 372 -46.12 -7.74 5.16
CA VAL A 372 -45.54 -9.02 4.75
C VAL A 372 -46.26 -10.18 5.43
N GLU A 373 -46.60 -10.06 6.72
CA GLU A 373 -47.31 -11.09 7.46
C GLU A 373 -48.77 -11.24 7.01
N ARG A 374 -49.45 -10.14 6.66
CA ARG A 374 -50.77 -10.19 5.99
C ARG A 374 -50.71 -10.93 4.66
N GLU A 375 -49.68 -10.68 3.86
CA GLU A 375 -49.53 -11.33 2.56
C GLU A 375 -49.15 -12.82 2.71
N ARG A 376 -48.36 -13.15 3.73
CA ARG A 376 -48.04 -14.53 4.12
C ARG A 376 -49.29 -15.29 4.55
N LYS A 377 -50.17 -14.69 5.37
CA LYS A 377 -51.46 -15.28 5.77
C LYS A 377 -52.42 -15.45 4.59
N ARG A 378 -52.43 -14.51 3.64
CA ARG A 378 -53.17 -14.61 2.37
C ARG A 378 -52.70 -15.80 1.52
N ARG A 379 -51.39 -15.98 1.38
CA ARG A 379 -50.79 -17.11 0.64
C ARG A 379 -50.99 -18.46 1.34
N ALA A 380 -51.10 -18.46 2.66
CA ALA A 380 -51.37 -19.67 3.46
C ALA A 380 -52.84 -20.14 3.44
N GLY A 381 -53.72 -19.49 2.66
CA GLY A 381 -55.08 -20.00 2.40
C GLY A 381 -56.05 -19.94 3.58
N VAL A 382 -55.75 -19.21 4.66
CA VAL A 382 -56.67 -19.04 5.79
C VAL A 382 -57.65 -17.91 5.47
N ARG A 383 -58.91 -18.25 5.13
CA ARG A 383 -59.99 -17.27 4.99
C ARG A 383 -60.44 -16.78 6.39
N PRO A 384 -60.55 -15.47 6.65
CA PRO A 384 -61.20 -14.99 7.86
C PRO A 384 -62.72 -15.16 7.72
N GLY A 385 -63.36 -15.77 8.71
CA GLY A 385 -64.82 -15.89 8.82
C GLY A 385 -65.53 -14.55 9.08
N PRO A 386 -66.85 -14.47 8.87
CA PRO A 386 -67.61 -13.23 8.79
C PRO A 386 -68.03 -12.66 10.16
N GLU A 387 -67.11 -12.55 11.13
CA GLU A 387 -67.39 -11.93 12.45
C GLU A 387 -66.61 -10.64 12.71
N GLY A 388 -65.95 -10.06 11.70
CA GLY A 388 -65.10 -8.88 11.86
C GLY A 388 -65.76 -7.51 11.64
N TRP A 389 -67.07 -7.44 11.39
CA TRP A 389 -67.74 -6.18 10.98
C TRP A 389 -68.33 -5.36 12.13
N ILE A 390 -68.33 -5.85 13.37
CA ILE A 390 -68.92 -5.12 14.52
C ILE A 390 -67.88 -4.39 15.38
N GLN A 391 -66.59 -4.74 15.31
CA GLN A 391 -65.54 -4.12 16.14
C GLN A 391 -64.83 -2.90 15.50
N ARG A 392 -65.29 -2.45 14.33
CA ARG A 392 -64.67 -1.31 13.62
C ARG A 392 -65.21 0.08 13.97
N SER A 393 -66.30 0.17 14.76
CA SER A 393 -66.86 1.46 15.20
C SER A 393 -66.40 1.88 16.60
N VAL A 394 -65.79 1.00 17.40
CA VAL A 394 -65.43 1.33 18.80
C VAL A 394 -63.96 1.76 18.97
N SER A 395 -63.03 1.33 18.09
CA SER A 395 -61.61 1.72 18.20
C SER A 395 -61.24 3.08 17.59
N ARG A 396 -62.18 3.83 17.01
CA ARG A 396 -61.91 5.20 16.52
C ARG A 396 -62.23 6.30 17.56
N MET A 397 -62.65 5.92 18.78
CA MET A 397 -63.01 6.87 19.85
C MET A 397 -62.22 6.71 21.16
N ASN A 398 -61.41 5.66 21.32
CA ASN A 398 -60.59 5.42 22.54
C ASN A 398 -59.07 5.65 22.33
N GLY A 399 -58.68 6.44 21.34
CA GLY A 399 -57.27 6.79 21.07
C GLY A 399 -56.75 8.02 21.82
N TYR A 400 -57.55 8.61 22.69
CA TYR A 400 -57.15 9.67 23.61
C TYR A 400 -57.84 9.39 24.94
N VAL A 401 -57.11 9.59 26.04
CA VAL A 401 -57.54 9.40 27.44
C VAL A 401 -57.40 7.96 27.97
N ASN A 402 -56.21 7.67 28.50
CA ASN A 402 -56.09 7.00 29.79
C ASN A 402 -54.83 7.53 30.49
N GLY A 403 -54.99 8.73 31.05
CA GLY A 403 -54.17 9.21 32.16
C GLY A 403 -54.70 8.60 33.45
N TYR A 404 -53.78 8.13 34.28
CA TYR A 404 -54.01 7.61 35.62
C TYR A 404 -54.79 8.62 36.48
N GLY A 405 -55.91 8.18 37.07
CA GLY A 405 -56.61 8.90 38.12
C GLY A 405 -56.33 8.25 39.48
N LEU A 406 -55.68 9.00 40.37
CA LEU A 406 -55.80 8.84 41.83
C LEU A 406 -56.76 9.93 42.33
N ALA A 407 -57.69 9.52 43.18
CA ALA A 407 -58.84 10.29 43.65
C ALA A 407 -58.52 11.22 44.84
N ALA A 408 -59.23 12.35 44.93
CA ALA A 408 -59.85 12.95 46.13
C ALA A 408 -60.37 14.36 45.78
N GLY A 409 -61.69 14.63 45.80
CA GLY A 409 -62.38 15.50 46.79
C GLY A 409 -62.33 16.97 46.34
N ALA A 410 -63.37 17.80 46.24
CA ALA A 410 -64.58 18.01 47.02
C ALA A 410 -65.51 18.94 46.19
N VAL A 411 -66.83 18.70 46.15
CA VAL A 411 -67.90 19.51 46.78
C VAL A 411 -68.14 20.93 46.19
N ALA A 412 -69.34 21.05 45.57
CA ALA A 412 -70.31 22.16 45.60
C ALA A 412 -70.18 23.42 44.69
N SER A 413 -71.31 23.62 43.99
CA SER A 413 -72.07 24.88 43.85
C SER A 413 -71.64 25.95 42.84
N ALA A 414 -72.40 25.98 41.73
CA ALA A 414 -73.29 27.06 41.28
C ALA A 414 -72.76 28.49 40.97
N GLU A 415 -73.26 28.96 39.83
CA GLU A 415 -73.63 30.34 39.43
C GLU A 415 -72.69 31.23 38.59
N ARG A 416 -73.34 31.75 37.52
CA ARG A 416 -73.25 33.07 36.87
C ARG A 416 -72.19 33.39 35.79
N SER A 417 -72.71 33.46 34.57
CA SER A 417 -73.01 34.69 33.80
C SER A 417 -71.91 35.70 33.40
N TYR A 418 -71.98 36.00 32.09
CA TYR A 418 -71.77 37.30 31.42
C TYR A 418 -70.33 37.77 31.10
N ASP A 419 -69.98 37.69 29.81
CA ASP A 419 -70.04 38.79 28.83
C ASP A 419 -68.73 39.18 28.10
N SER A 420 -68.98 39.53 26.83
CA SER A 420 -68.34 40.50 25.95
C SER A 420 -66.84 40.46 25.60
N SER A 421 -66.64 40.18 24.31
CA SER A 421 -65.56 40.56 23.36
C SER A 421 -65.27 42.10 23.34
N PRO A 422 -64.53 42.72 22.35
CA PRO A 422 -63.81 42.18 21.17
C PRO A 422 -62.51 42.97 20.75
N VAL A 423 -61.99 42.64 19.55
CA VAL A 423 -61.25 43.49 18.58
C VAL A 423 -59.73 43.72 18.82
N ARG A 424 -58.86 43.26 17.89
CA ARG A 424 -58.35 44.03 16.73
C ARG A 424 -57.26 43.29 15.94
N GLY A 425 -57.63 42.87 14.71
CA GLY A 425 -57.13 43.47 13.47
C GLY A 425 -55.70 43.24 12.98
N GLU A 426 -55.64 42.68 11.76
CA GLU A 426 -54.62 42.87 10.70
C GLU A 426 -53.31 42.07 10.82
N ARG A 427 -52.78 41.38 9.80
CA ARG A 427 -53.05 41.41 8.35
C ARG A 427 -52.38 40.20 7.66
N THR A 428 -53.13 39.55 6.74
CA THR A 428 -52.77 39.18 5.33
C THR A 428 -51.42 38.53 4.98
N VAL A 429 -51.24 37.59 4.04
CA VAL A 429 -52.08 36.83 3.07
C VAL A 429 -51.12 35.99 2.19
N LEU A 430 -51.58 34.81 1.74
CA LEU A 430 -51.18 33.99 0.54
C LEU A 430 -49.69 33.64 0.31
N GLY A 431 -49.30 32.47 -0.18
CA GLY A 431 -50.02 31.34 -0.75
C GLY A 431 -48.99 30.46 -1.46
N TYR A 432 -49.02 29.14 -1.22
CA TYR A 432 -48.22 28.17 -1.96
C TYR A 432 -49.06 27.62 -3.12
N VAL A 433 -48.58 27.82 -4.36
CA VAL A 433 -49.23 27.34 -5.58
C VAL A 433 -48.81 25.90 -5.88
N ARG A 434 -49.85 25.15 -6.23
CA ARG A 434 -49.97 23.75 -6.65
C ARG A 434 -49.16 23.43 -7.92
N GLY A 435 -48.56 22.24 -7.96
CA GLY A 435 -47.87 21.71 -9.14
C GLY A 435 -48.78 21.16 -10.24
N ARG A 436 -48.17 20.90 -11.41
CA ARG A 436 -48.46 19.81 -12.37
C ARG A 436 -47.45 19.88 -13.53
N SER A 437 -46.63 18.85 -13.71
CA SER A 437 -46.72 17.82 -14.76
C SER A 437 -46.72 18.34 -16.21
N ARG A 438 -45.68 18.06 -17.00
CA ARG A 438 -45.57 16.91 -17.94
C ARG A 438 -44.49 17.14 -19.02
N SER A 439 -43.78 16.04 -19.30
CA SER A 439 -43.27 15.54 -20.59
C SER A 439 -42.32 16.35 -21.47
N LEU A 440 -41.25 15.65 -21.86
CA LEU A 440 -40.70 15.50 -23.22
C LEU A 440 -40.39 16.77 -24.01
N GLY A 441 -39.09 16.92 -24.27
CA GLY A 441 -38.43 17.91 -25.10
C GLY A 441 -36.95 17.90 -24.74
#